data_AF-A0AAU5B6H9-F1
#
_entry.id   AF-A0AAU5B6H9-F1
#
_cell.length_a   1.000
_cell.length_b   1.000
_cell.length_c   1.000
_cell.angle_alpha   90.00
_cell.angle_beta   90.00
_cell.angle_gamma   90.00
#
_symmetry.space_group_name_H-M   'P 1'
#
loop_
_entity.id
_entity.type
_entity.pdbx_description
1 polymer ?
#
loop_
_entity_poly.entity_id
_entity_poly.type
_entity_poly.pdbx_seq_one_letter_code
_entity_poly.pdbx_strand_id
1 'polypeptide(L)'
;MAGTGQQSNEQSTRNGIQALESAFSGILKSRQDVDNTRAGLSSGYQGSDGGQFGALLKQWDEQCDGILRSLEDMVDKLNQSLTQHGKTQGSSNEAINSAYNQSQAAYDQLAG
;
A
#
# COMPACT_ATOMS: atom_id res chain seq x y z
N MET A 1 9.18 -27.98 -2.13
CA MET A 1 8.28 -27.23 -1.22
C MET A 1 8.57 -25.72 -1.28
N ALA A 2 8.30 -25.07 -2.42
CA ALA A 2 8.55 -23.63 -2.61
C ALA A 2 7.26 -22.77 -2.64
N GLY A 3 6.07 -23.37 -2.76
CA GLY A 3 4.81 -22.64 -2.95
C GLY A 3 4.21 -21.98 -1.70
N THR A 4 4.47 -22.51 -0.50
CA THR A 4 3.82 -22.04 0.74
C THR A 4 4.40 -20.74 1.29
N GLY A 5 5.70 -20.49 1.13
CA GLY A 5 6.34 -19.25 1.60
C GLY A 5 6.00 -18.04 0.73
N GLN A 6 5.94 -18.21 -0.59
CA GLN A 6 5.62 -17.12 -1.54
C GLN A 6 4.15 -16.70 -1.47
N GLN A 7 3.19 -17.64 -1.38
CA GLN A 7 1.77 -17.29 -1.18
C GLN A 7 1.54 -16.54 0.14
N SER A 8 2.25 -16.93 1.21
CA SER A 8 2.16 -16.24 2.51
C SER A 8 2.63 -14.78 2.42
N ASN A 9 3.68 -14.51 1.64
CA ASN A 9 4.22 -13.16 1.44
C ASN A 9 3.27 -12.27 0.63
N GLU A 10 2.62 -12.81 -0.41
CA GLU A 10 1.59 -12.08 -1.16
C GLU A 10 0.37 -11.74 -0.28
N GLN A 11 -0.09 -12.70 0.52
CA GLN A 11 -1.21 -12.46 1.44
C GLN A 11 -0.85 -11.39 2.48
N SER A 12 0.35 -11.43 3.03
CA SER A 12 0.84 -10.43 3.99
C SER A 12 0.91 -9.04 3.35
N THR A 13 1.33 -8.96 2.08
CA THR A 13 1.39 -7.72 1.32
C THR A 13 -0.01 -7.14 1.07
N ARG A 14 -0.99 -7.97 0.69
CA ARG A 14 -2.40 -7.56 0.54
C ARG A 14 -3.01 -7.08 1.85
N ASN A 15 -2.71 -7.76 2.97
CA ASN A 15 -3.15 -7.33 4.29
C ASN A 15 -2.56 -5.96 4.66
N GLY A 16 -1.28 -5.73 4.31
CA GLY A 16 -0.63 -4.44 4.48
C GLY A 16 -1.32 -3.32 3.71
N ILE A 17 -1.67 -3.54 2.43
CA ILE A 17 -2.41 -2.58 1.61
C ILE A 17 -3.75 -2.22 2.27
N GLN A 18 -4.55 -3.22 2.68
CA GLN A 18 -5.83 -2.97 3.34
C GLN A 18 -5.70 -2.16 4.63
N ALA A 19 -4.65 -2.42 5.42
CA ALA A 19 -4.38 -1.67 6.63
C ALA A 19 -4.04 -0.20 6.33
N LEU A 20 -3.23 0.05 5.29
CA LEU A 20 -2.87 1.40 4.85
C LEU A 20 -4.08 2.17 4.32
N GLU A 21 -4.94 1.54 3.52
CA GLU A 21 -6.18 2.13 3.01
C GLU A 21 -7.17 2.48 4.14
N SER A 22 -7.25 1.61 5.16
CA SER A 22 -8.05 1.86 6.36
C SER A 22 -7.52 3.05 7.16
N ALA A 23 -6.19 3.13 7.32
CA ALA A 23 -5.53 4.26 7.99
C ALA A 23 -5.76 5.57 7.23
N PHE A 24 -5.64 5.55 5.89
CA PHE A 24 -5.91 6.70 5.02
C PHE A 24 -7.34 7.23 5.23
N SER A 25 -8.32 6.33 5.18
CA SER A 25 -9.73 6.68 5.42
C SER A 25 -9.97 7.26 6.81
N GLY A 26 -9.28 6.71 7.84
CA GLY A 26 -9.34 7.22 9.21
C GLY A 26 -8.79 8.64 9.36
N ILE A 27 -7.71 8.97 8.64
CA ILE A 27 -7.14 10.33 8.64
C ILE A 27 -8.08 11.31 7.94
N LEU A 28 -8.65 10.94 6.79
CA LEU A 28 -9.63 11.79 6.10
C LEU A 28 -10.83 12.11 6.99
N LYS A 29 -11.34 11.11 7.72
CA LYS A 29 -12.42 11.33 8.70
C LYS A 29 -11.99 12.30 9.79
N SER A 30 -10.78 12.12 10.34
CA SER A 30 -10.25 13.02 11.36
C SER A 30 -10.13 14.47 10.87
N ARG A 31 -9.76 14.68 9.59
CA ARG A 31 -9.78 16.02 8.94
C ARG A 31 -11.16 16.63 8.93
N GLN A 32 -12.16 15.86 8.51
CA GLN A 32 -13.53 16.34 8.52
C GLN A 32 -14.01 16.72 9.93
N ASP A 33 -13.67 15.92 10.94
CA ASP A 33 -14.07 16.20 12.34
C ASP A 33 -13.40 17.46 12.88
N VAL A 34 -12.13 17.69 12.56
CA VAL A 34 -11.39 18.92 12.91
C VAL A 34 -11.95 20.14 12.19
N ASP A 35 -12.29 20.03 10.90
CA ASP A 35 -12.88 21.13 10.13
C ASP A 35 -14.29 21.49 10.64
N ASN A 36 -15.10 20.49 10.98
CA ASN A 36 -16.41 20.71 11.62
C ASN A 36 -16.25 21.44 12.96
N THR A 37 -15.26 21.03 13.76
CA THR A 37 -14.93 21.67 15.04
C THR A 37 -14.46 23.11 14.83
N ARG A 38 -13.62 23.36 13.83
CA ARG A 38 -13.15 24.70 13.44
C ARG A 38 -14.31 25.61 13.05
N ALA A 39 -15.25 25.12 12.23
CA ALA A 39 -16.42 25.88 11.83
C ALA A 39 -17.23 26.32 13.06
N GLY A 40 -17.44 25.43 14.04
CA GLY A 40 -18.13 25.76 15.30
C GLY A 40 -17.35 26.69 16.23
N LEU A 41 -16.02 26.60 16.26
CA LEU A 41 -15.17 27.45 17.12
C LEU A 41 -14.92 28.84 16.51
N SER A 42 -14.95 28.99 15.19
CA SER A 42 -14.73 30.27 14.49
C SER A 42 -15.74 31.36 14.88
N SER A 43 -16.93 30.98 15.35
CA SER A 43 -17.91 31.92 15.89
C SER A 43 -17.59 32.40 17.31
N GLY A 44 -16.76 31.66 18.07
CA GLY A 44 -16.41 31.96 19.46
C GLY A 44 -15.00 32.53 19.66
N TYR A 45 -14.04 32.16 18.81
CA TYR A 45 -12.65 32.58 18.90
C TYR A 45 -12.35 33.76 17.96
N GLN A 46 -12.78 34.97 18.35
CA GLN A 46 -12.41 36.21 17.68
C GLN A 46 -11.15 36.82 18.34
N GLY A 47 -10.31 37.52 17.55
CA GLY A 47 -9.10 38.18 18.04
C GLY A 47 -7.82 37.33 17.95
N SER A 48 -6.81 37.66 18.77
CA SER A 48 -5.48 37.04 18.73
C SER A 48 -5.52 35.51 18.86
N ASP A 49 -6.39 34.99 19.73
CA ASP A 49 -6.49 33.56 20.01
C ASP A 49 -7.04 32.77 18.81
N GLY A 50 -7.98 33.35 18.06
CA GLY A 50 -8.48 32.77 16.81
C GLY A 50 -7.39 32.68 15.73
N GLY A 51 -6.50 33.68 15.67
CA GLY A 51 -5.35 33.66 14.76
C GLY A 51 -4.35 32.55 15.08
N GLN A 52 -4.00 32.38 16.36
CA GLN A 52 -3.08 31.31 16.80
C GLN A 52 -3.68 29.92 16.59
N PHE A 53 -4.97 29.76 16.92
CA PHE A 53 -5.69 28.50 16.70
C PHE A 53 -5.79 28.15 15.21
N GLY A 54 -6.04 29.14 14.34
CA GLY A 54 -6.02 28.97 12.89
C GLY A 54 -4.65 28.53 12.36
N ALA A 55 -3.55 29.09 12.89
CA ALA A 55 -2.20 28.68 12.51
C ALA A 55 -1.89 27.23 12.91
N LEU A 56 -2.27 26.82 14.12
CA LEU A 56 -2.12 25.45 14.60
C LEU A 56 -2.88 24.46 13.70
N LEU A 57 -4.12 24.80 13.37
CA LEU A 57 -4.98 24.01 12.51
C LEU A 57 -4.43 23.87 11.09
N LYS A 58 -3.84 24.93 10.55
CA LYS A 58 -3.15 24.88 9.26
C LYS A 58 -1.92 23.95 9.30
N GLN A 59 -1.11 24.07 10.34
CA GLN A 59 0.06 23.20 10.52
C GLN A 59 -0.34 21.72 10.64
N TRP A 60 -1.42 21.45 11.38
CA TRP A 60 -1.98 20.11 11.49
C TRP A 60 -2.44 19.56 10.14
N ASP A 61 -3.13 20.38 9.34
CA ASP A 61 -3.59 19.99 8.00
C ASP A 61 -2.42 19.64 7.06
N GLU A 62 -1.35 20.44 7.08
CA GLU A 62 -0.12 20.18 6.31
C GLU A 62 0.56 18.86 6.75
N GLN A 63 0.53 18.53 8.05
CA GLN A 63 1.05 17.25 8.55
C GLN A 63 0.19 16.07 8.07
N CYS A 64 -1.14 16.22 8.10
CA CYS A 64 -2.05 15.21 7.57
C CYS A 64 -1.79 14.94 6.09
N ASP A 65 -1.58 15.97 5.28
CA ASP A 65 -1.23 15.82 3.86
C ASP A 65 0.09 15.04 3.68
N GLY A 66 1.09 15.31 4.51
CA GLY A 66 2.34 14.55 4.51
C GLY A 66 2.14 13.06 4.82
N ILE A 67 1.30 12.75 5.82
CA ILE A 67 1.00 11.36 6.20
C ILE A 67 0.21 10.66 5.09
N LEU A 68 -0.82 11.30 4.53
CA LEU A 68 -1.65 10.73 3.45
C LEU A 68 -0.79 10.37 2.23
N ARG A 69 0.11 11.27 1.80
CA ARG A 69 1.06 11.00 0.71
C ARG A 69 1.98 9.82 1.02
N SER A 70 2.44 9.69 2.27
CA SER A 70 3.28 8.56 2.67
C SER A 70 2.51 7.23 2.66
N LEU A 71 1.22 7.24 2.99
CA LEU A 71 0.37 6.05 2.93
C LEU A 71 0.14 5.63 1.47
N GLU A 72 -0.17 6.57 0.58
CA GLU A 72 -0.33 6.33 -0.86
C GLU A 72 0.94 5.74 -1.48
N ASP A 73 2.10 6.35 -1.23
CA ASP A 73 3.39 5.85 -1.75
C ASP A 73 3.71 4.43 -1.25
N MET A 74 3.36 4.09 0.00
CA MET A 74 3.52 2.73 0.50
C MET A 74 2.55 1.75 -0.17
N VAL A 75 1.29 2.12 -0.39
CA VAL A 75 0.33 1.30 -1.14
C VAL A 75 0.83 1.04 -2.55
N ASP A 76 1.33 2.05 -3.25
CA ASP A 76 1.90 1.92 -4.59
C ASP A 76 3.10 0.97 -4.62
N LYS A 77 4.03 1.10 -3.65
CA LYS A 77 5.19 0.20 -3.54
C LYS A 77 4.77 -1.25 -3.27
N LEU A 78 3.78 -1.48 -2.42
CA LEU A 78 3.27 -2.83 -2.14
C LEU A 78 2.57 -3.43 -3.38
N ASN A 79 1.78 -2.63 -4.11
CA ASN A 79 1.16 -3.04 -5.38
C ASN A 79 2.20 -3.35 -6.46
N GLN A 80 3.26 -2.54 -6.55
CA GLN A 80 4.39 -2.79 -7.46
C GLN A 80 5.09 -4.11 -7.10
N SER A 81 5.31 -4.36 -5.80
CA SER A 81 5.90 -5.61 -5.30
C SER A 81 5.07 -6.84 -5.70
N LEU A 82 3.74 -6.79 -5.53
CA LEU A 82 2.83 -7.87 -5.97
C LEU A 82 2.94 -8.14 -7.47
N THR A 83 2.97 -7.08 -8.28
CA THR A 83 3.09 -7.20 -9.73
C THR A 83 4.43 -7.83 -10.14
N GLN A 84 5.52 -7.42 -9.50
CA GLN A 84 6.86 -7.94 -9.77
C GLN A 84 7.00 -9.41 -9.33
N HIS A 85 6.39 -9.79 -8.20
CA HIS A 85 6.33 -11.17 -7.75
C HIS A 85 5.59 -12.07 -8.76
N GLY A 86 4.42 -11.63 -9.24
CA GLY A 86 3.65 -12.38 -10.25
C GLY A 86 4.42 -12.60 -11.55
N LYS A 87 5.13 -11.57 -12.05
CA LYS A 87 6.00 -11.69 -13.24
C LYS A 87 7.13 -12.70 -13.03
N THR A 88 7.79 -12.64 -11.88
CA THR A 88 8.91 -13.53 -11.54
C THR A 88 8.44 -14.98 -11.47
N GLN A 89 7.28 -15.22 -10.85
CA GLN A 89 6.69 -16.56 -10.74
C GLN A 89 6.31 -17.13 -12.11
N GLY A 90 5.68 -16.32 -12.98
CA GLY A 90 5.36 -16.72 -14.35
C GLY A 90 6.61 -17.16 -15.13
N SER A 91 7.65 -16.31 -15.11
CA SER A 91 8.92 -16.61 -15.81
C SER A 91 9.62 -17.86 -15.27
N SER A 92 9.54 -18.10 -13.95
CA SER A 92 10.15 -19.28 -13.33
C SER A 92 9.40 -20.57 -13.68
N ASN A 93 8.06 -20.53 -13.73
CA ASN A 93 7.25 -21.67 -14.16
C ASN A 93 7.49 -22.01 -15.64
N GLU A 94 7.59 -21.01 -16.51
CA GLU A 94 7.92 -21.22 -17.93
C GLU A 94 9.31 -21.84 -18.09
N ALA A 95 10.30 -21.36 -17.35
CA ALA A 95 11.66 -21.92 -17.36
C ALA A 95 11.70 -23.37 -16.86
N ILE A 96 10.95 -23.70 -15.79
CA ILE A 96 10.84 -25.06 -15.26
C ILE A 96 10.16 -25.98 -16.29
N ASN A 97 9.03 -25.56 -16.86
CA ASN A 97 8.33 -26.35 -17.87
C ASN A 97 9.18 -26.55 -19.12
N SER A 98 9.91 -25.52 -19.56
CA SER A 98 10.84 -25.64 -20.69
C SER A 98 11.98 -26.61 -20.40
N ALA A 99 12.61 -26.53 -19.22
CA ALA A 99 13.65 -27.45 -18.80
C ALA A 99 13.13 -28.90 -18.67
N TYR A 100 11.91 -29.07 -18.16
CA TYR A 100 11.26 -30.37 -18.06
C TYR A 100 11.00 -30.97 -19.44
N ASN A 101 10.42 -30.19 -20.37
CA ASN A 101 10.17 -30.62 -21.75
C ASN A 101 11.47 -30.97 -22.50
N GLN A 102 12.54 -30.20 -22.29
CA GLN A 102 13.87 -30.50 -22.84
C GLN A 102 14.44 -31.79 -22.27
N SER A 103 14.29 -32.01 -20.96
CA SER A 103 14.75 -33.24 -20.30
C SER A 103 13.98 -34.47 -20.80
N GLN A 104 12.66 -34.33 -21.02
CA GLN A 104 11.83 -35.41 -21.54
C GLN A 104 12.22 -35.75 -22.99
N ALA A 105 12.42 -34.74 -23.85
CA ALA A 105 12.88 -34.94 -25.22
C ALA A 105 14.25 -35.61 -25.30
N ALA A 106 15.17 -35.25 -24.40
CA ALA A 106 16.49 -35.89 -24.31
C ALA A 106 16.40 -37.35 -23.84
N TYR A 107 15.51 -37.64 -22.88
CA TYR A 107 15.27 -39.01 -22.42
C TYR A 107 14.63 -39.87 -23.50
N ASP A 108 13.63 -39.36 -24.22
CA ASP A 108 12.97 -40.06 -25.32
C ASP A 108 13.95 -40.36 -26.48
N GLN A 109 14.94 -39.49 -26.72
CA GLN A 109 16.03 -39.74 -27.67
C GLN A 109 17.05 -40.79 -27.22
N LEU A 110 17.18 -41.02 -25.91
CA LEU A 110 18.09 -42.01 -25.34
C LEU A 110 17.43 -43.37 -25.11
N ALA A 111 16.11 -43.38 -24.92
CA ALA A 111 15.31 -44.56 -24.63
C ALA A 111 14.68 -45.22 -25.88
N GLY A 112 14.71 -44.55 -27.03
CA GLY A 112 14.31 -45.07 -28.34
C GLY A 112 15.50 -45.38 -29.24
#